data_AF-A0A3M1S9V2-F1
#
_entry.id   AF-A0A3M1S9V2-F1
#
_cell.length_a   1.000
_cell.length_b   1.000
_cell.length_c   1.000
_cell.angle_alpha   90.00
_cell.angle_beta   90.00
_cell.angle_gamma   90.00
#
_symmetry.space_group_name_H-M   'P 1'
#
loop_
_entity.id
_entity.type
_entity.pdbx_description
1 polymer ?
#
loop_
_entity_poly.entity_id
_entity_poly.type
_entity_poly.pdbx_seq_one_letter_code
_entity_poly.pdbx_strand_id
1 'polypeptide(L)'
;MKEQKKADEIKFPNSRKIYVETNGNVVNHGKHSLRVPFREIRLNPTRKADGTLEENPPVRVYDTSGPWTDPEVKCNVHNGLPPMRLEWILARGDVEEYDGYRSARVEDRNKPEDSKPPKRPILRAKSGKCVTQMHYAKKGIITPEMEFVAIRENLGRQIAFELLQKEAGNDRSSLYHQHVGQSFGASIPKFVTPEFVRQEVARGRAIIPSNINHPESEPMIIGRNFLVKINANIGNSAVASSIEEEVEKMRWATLWGADTVMDLSTGKNIRETREWIIRNSPVPIGTVPIYEALEKVGGKPEELTWEIYRDTLIE
;
A
#
# COMPACT_ATOMS: atom_id res chain seq x y z
N MET A 1 28.27 17.34 12.54
CA MET A 1 27.42 16.43 11.75
C MET A 1 26.12 17.16 11.45
N LYS A 2 25.64 17.19 10.19
CA LYS A 2 24.31 17.76 9.90
C LYS A 2 23.28 16.82 10.53
N GLU A 3 22.37 17.38 11.32
CA GLU A 3 21.24 16.66 11.90
C GLU A 3 20.40 16.07 10.75
N GLN A 4 20.22 14.76 10.75
CA GLN A 4 19.55 14.05 9.66
C GLN A 4 18.05 14.20 9.87
N LYS A 5 17.38 14.85 8.92
CA LYS A 5 15.92 15.08 9.00
C LYS A 5 15.16 13.77 9.00
N LYS A 6 14.12 13.67 9.82
CA LYS A 6 13.16 12.56 9.81
C LYS A 6 12.04 12.81 8.80
N ALA A 7 11.36 11.76 8.35
CA ALA A 7 10.25 11.83 7.41
C ALA A 7 9.14 12.79 7.89
N ASP A 8 8.87 12.84 9.21
CA ASP A 8 7.90 13.75 9.84
C ASP A 8 8.20 15.23 9.64
N GLU A 9 9.46 15.58 9.42
CA GLU A 9 9.92 16.95 9.26
C GLU A 9 9.83 17.43 7.81
N ILE A 10 9.54 16.52 6.87
CA ILE A 10 9.48 16.81 5.45
C ILE A 10 8.03 17.04 5.05
N LYS A 11 7.75 18.32 4.76
CA LYS A 11 6.50 18.72 4.11
C LYS A 11 6.78 18.92 2.62
N PHE A 12 5.95 18.29 1.78
CA PHE A 12 5.94 18.62 0.37
C PHE A 12 5.46 20.07 0.20
N PRO A 13 6.31 20.99 -0.30
CA PRO A 13 5.92 22.38 -0.45
C PRO A 13 4.73 22.49 -1.41
N ASN A 14 3.83 23.42 -1.09
CA ASN A 14 2.59 23.68 -1.85
C ASN A 14 1.70 22.45 -2.07
N SER A 15 1.89 21.39 -1.29
CA SER A 15 1.13 20.16 -1.42
C SER A 15 0.29 19.89 -0.19
N ARG A 16 -0.85 19.25 -0.39
CA ARG A 16 -1.71 18.74 0.68
C ARG A 16 -2.14 17.30 0.40
N LYS A 17 -2.20 16.49 1.46
CA LYS A 17 -2.90 15.21 1.41
C LYS A 17 -4.38 15.47 1.19
N ILE A 18 -5.00 14.72 0.31
CA ILE A 18 -6.44 14.72 0.07
C ILE A 18 -6.92 13.29 -0.12
N TYR A 19 -8.23 13.09 0.01
CA TYR A 19 -8.83 11.78 -0.18
C TYR A 19 -10.05 11.88 -1.08
N VAL A 20 -10.24 10.88 -1.92
CA VAL A 20 -11.52 10.64 -2.57
C VAL A 20 -12.29 9.68 -1.69
N GLU A 21 -13.36 10.18 -1.12
CA GLU A 21 -14.27 9.39 -0.30
C GLU A 21 -15.40 8.85 -1.16
N THR A 22 -15.66 7.55 -1.04
CA THR A 22 -16.85 6.93 -1.64
C THR A 22 -17.65 6.23 -0.56
N ASN A 23 -18.97 6.41 -0.60
CA ASN A 23 -19.91 5.60 0.20
C ASN A 23 -20.05 4.18 -0.39
N GLY A 24 -19.04 3.66 -1.10
CA GLY A 24 -19.07 2.32 -1.69
C GLY A 24 -20.19 2.10 -2.71
N ASN A 25 -20.54 3.13 -3.48
CA ASN A 25 -21.77 3.19 -4.30
C ASN A 25 -21.90 2.13 -5.40
N VAL A 26 -20.81 1.43 -5.77
CA VAL A 26 -20.84 0.47 -6.89
C VAL A 26 -20.79 -0.99 -6.42
N VAL A 27 -20.11 -1.31 -5.32
CA VAL A 27 -19.80 -2.70 -4.94
C VAL A 27 -20.13 -3.02 -3.48
N ASN A 28 -19.91 -2.07 -2.57
CA ASN A 28 -20.10 -2.29 -1.14
C ASN A 28 -21.51 -1.94 -0.64
N HIS A 29 -22.44 -1.50 -1.51
CA HIS A 29 -23.81 -1.13 -1.15
C HIS A 29 -23.90 -0.20 0.09
N GLY A 30 -23.00 0.77 0.23
CA GLY A 30 -23.00 1.64 1.41
C GLY A 30 -22.37 1.06 2.68
N LYS A 31 -21.84 -0.17 2.66
CA LYS A 31 -21.37 -0.86 3.88
C LYS A 31 -20.01 -0.41 4.40
N HIS A 32 -19.11 0.04 3.52
CA HIS A 32 -17.78 0.48 3.90
C HIS A 32 -17.43 1.78 3.19
N SER A 33 -17.06 2.80 3.96
CA SER A 33 -16.49 4.03 3.42
C SER A 33 -15.07 3.76 2.94
N LEU A 34 -14.78 4.08 1.68
CA LEU A 34 -13.43 4.02 1.13
C LEU A 34 -12.85 5.43 1.13
N ARG A 35 -11.65 5.59 1.70
CA ARG A 35 -10.91 6.86 1.72
C ARG A 35 -9.62 6.67 0.92
N VAL A 36 -9.64 7.03 -0.37
CA VAL A 36 -8.53 6.75 -1.31
C VAL A 36 -7.57 7.96 -1.36
N PRO A 37 -6.30 7.81 -0.98
CA PRO A 37 -5.37 8.91 -0.79
C PRO A 37 -4.74 9.42 -2.08
N PHE A 38 -4.55 10.73 -2.13
CA PHE A 38 -3.76 11.44 -3.13
C PHE A 38 -3.04 12.62 -2.50
N ARG A 39 -2.19 13.27 -3.30
CA ARG A 39 -1.63 14.57 -2.98
C ARG A 39 -2.02 15.58 -4.06
N GLU A 40 -2.45 16.77 -3.65
CA GLU A 40 -2.72 17.88 -4.56
C GLU A 40 -1.64 18.94 -4.41
N ILE A 41 -1.09 19.38 -5.54
CA ILE A 41 -0.08 20.43 -5.64
C ILE A 41 -0.79 21.70 -6.11
N ARG A 42 -0.76 22.75 -5.27
CA ARG A 42 -1.30 24.07 -5.63
C ARG A 42 -0.38 24.73 -6.65
N LEU A 43 -0.98 25.27 -7.70
CA LEU A 43 -0.30 26.08 -8.71
C LEU A 43 -0.50 27.57 -8.40
N ASN A 44 0.43 28.41 -8.84
CA ASN A 44 0.24 29.86 -8.77
C ASN A 44 -0.76 30.30 -9.84
N PRO A 45 -1.55 31.36 -9.63
CA PRO A 45 -2.43 31.91 -10.67
C PRO A 45 -1.63 32.38 -11.90
N THR A 46 -2.20 32.19 -13.09
CA THR A 46 -1.64 32.70 -14.35
C THR A 46 -2.03 34.17 -14.51
N ARG A 47 -1.06 35.05 -14.77
CA ARG A 47 -1.33 36.45 -15.12
C ARG A 47 -1.53 36.59 -16.63
N LYS A 48 -2.72 36.98 -17.06
CA LYS A 48 -3.07 37.21 -18.47
C LYS A 48 -2.51 38.55 -18.97
N ALA A 49 -2.45 38.70 -20.30
CA ALA A 49 -1.94 39.90 -20.96
C ALA A 49 -2.74 41.16 -20.63
N ASP A 50 -4.03 41.02 -20.30
CA ASP A 50 -4.93 42.09 -19.85
C ASP A 50 -4.74 42.46 -18.36
N GLY A 51 -3.81 41.81 -17.66
CA GLY A 51 -3.53 42.02 -16.25
C GLY A 51 -4.40 41.23 -15.28
N THR A 52 -5.40 40.48 -15.77
CA THR A 52 -6.24 39.62 -14.92
C THR A 52 -5.49 38.39 -14.43
N LEU A 53 -5.91 37.84 -13.29
CA LEU A 53 -5.40 36.59 -12.74
C LEU A 53 -6.40 35.46 -13.01
N GLU A 54 -5.87 34.34 -13.49
CA GLU A 54 -6.60 33.10 -13.72
C GLU A 54 -6.09 32.04 -12.74
N GLU A 55 -7.00 31.54 -11.89
CA GLU A 55 -6.68 30.47 -10.95
C GLU A 55 -6.42 29.16 -11.70
N ASN A 56 -5.29 28.51 -11.39
CA ASN A 56 -4.95 27.22 -11.97
C ASN A 56 -5.45 26.09 -11.06
N PRO A 57 -6.16 25.08 -11.60
CA PRO A 57 -6.59 23.94 -10.81
C PRO A 57 -5.37 23.19 -10.25
N PRO A 58 -5.46 22.61 -9.04
CA PRO A 58 -4.35 21.88 -8.46
C PRO A 58 -4.02 20.62 -9.27
N VAL A 59 -2.74 20.26 -9.32
CA VAL A 59 -2.30 19.01 -9.94
C VAL A 59 -2.37 17.91 -8.90
N ARG A 60 -3.24 16.93 -9.14
CA ARG A 60 -3.35 15.75 -8.30
C ARG A 60 -2.37 14.68 -8.76
N VAL A 61 -1.64 14.11 -7.81
CA VAL A 61 -0.66 13.05 -8.03
C VAL A 61 -0.95 11.84 -7.14
N TYR A 62 -0.49 10.68 -7.60
CA TYR A 62 -0.48 9.46 -6.80
C TYR A 62 0.41 9.69 -5.57
N ASP A 63 -0.02 9.16 -4.42
CA ASP A 63 0.68 9.34 -3.16
C ASP A 63 0.72 8.01 -2.38
N THR A 64 1.93 7.54 -2.07
CA THR A 64 2.20 6.29 -1.36
C THR A 64 2.65 6.52 0.08
N SER A 65 2.79 7.78 0.50
CA SER A 65 3.32 8.14 1.83
C SER A 65 2.42 7.74 3.00
N GLY A 66 1.18 7.33 2.72
CA GLY A 66 0.20 6.89 3.72
C GLY A 66 -0.18 7.97 4.73
N PRO A 67 -0.75 7.59 5.88
CA PRO A 67 -1.19 8.53 6.91
C PRO A 67 -0.07 9.39 7.52
N TRP A 68 1.20 9.04 7.31
CA TRP A 68 2.36 9.78 7.85
C TRP A 68 2.45 11.23 7.39
N THR A 69 1.89 11.56 6.21
CA THR A 69 1.87 12.94 5.68
C THR A 69 0.51 13.62 5.85
N ASP A 70 -0.44 12.96 6.50
CA ASP A 70 -1.74 13.54 6.82
C ASP A 70 -1.65 14.32 8.15
N PRO A 71 -1.74 15.66 8.14
CA PRO A 71 -1.64 16.46 9.36
C PRO A 71 -2.81 16.22 10.33
N GLU A 72 -3.91 15.63 9.87
CA GLU A 72 -5.07 15.30 10.70
C GLU A 72 -4.91 13.97 11.43
N VAL A 73 -3.96 13.12 11.01
CA VAL A 73 -3.72 11.81 11.62
C VAL A 73 -2.50 11.86 12.53
N LYS A 74 -2.71 11.62 13.83
CA LYS A 74 -1.61 11.48 14.79
C LYS A 74 -1.04 10.06 14.71
N CYS A 75 0.00 9.87 13.90
CA CYS A 75 0.72 8.61 13.84
C CYS A 75 1.82 8.52 14.92
N ASN A 76 2.02 7.33 15.47
CA ASN A 76 3.11 7.01 16.37
C ASN A 76 3.64 5.62 16.01
N VAL A 77 4.96 5.49 15.82
CA VAL A 77 5.61 4.23 15.46
C VAL A 77 5.26 3.10 16.43
N HIS A 78 5.19 3.40 17.74
CA HIS A 78 4.85 2.45 18.82
C HIS A 78 3.40 1.95 18.77
N ASN A 79 2.49 2.71 18.15
CA ASN A 79 1.08 2.30 18.00
C ASN A 79 0.78 1.66 16.64
N GLY A 80 1.68 1.83 15.67
CA GLY A 80 1.47 1.46 14.28
C GLY A 80 0.44 2.34 13.58
N LEU A 81 0.22 2.06 12.30
CA LEU A 81 -0.83 2.70 11.52
C LEU A 81 -2.22 2.15 11.88
N PRO A 82 -3.28 2.95 11.68
CA PRO A 82 -4.65 2.47 11.78
C PRO A 82 -4.90 1.29 10.81
N PRO A 83 -5.53 0.20 11.27
CA PRO A 83 -5.76 -1.00 10.44
C PRO A 83 -6.97 -0.82 9.51
N MET A 84 -6.88 0.10 8.55
CA MET A 84 -8.00 0.59 7.74
C MET A 84 -8.78 -0.51 6.99
N ARG A 85 -8.13 -1.62 6.61
CA ARG A 85 -8.77 -2.73 5.88
C ARG A 85 -9.40 -3.79 6.80
N LEU A 86 -9.17 -3.72 8.11
CA LEU A 86 -9.58 -4.78 9.03
C LEU A 86 -11.08 -5.05 8.96
N GLU A 87 -11.90 -3.99 8.94
CA GLU A 87 -13.35 -4.10 8.82
C GLU A 87 -13.76 -4.83 7.53
N TRP A 88 -13.12 -4.50 6.40
CA TRP A 88 -13.41 -5.11 5.10
C TRP A 88 -13.03 -6.59 5.03
N ILE A 89 -11.98 -6.97 5.75
CA ILE A 89 -11.47 -8.33 5.83
C ILE A 89 -12.44 -9.18 6.68
N LEU A 90 -12.86 -8.65 7.83
CA LEU A 90 -13.80 -9.33 8.74
C LEU A 90 -15.21 -9.42 8.13
N ALA A 91 -15.71 -8.36 7.50
CA ALA A 91 -17.06 -8.28 6.95
C ALA A 91 -17.34 -9.29 5.82
N ARG A 92 -16.29 -9.81 5.14
CA ARG A 92 -16.44 -10.90 4.16
C ARG A 92 -16.83 -12.23 4.80
N GLY A 93 -16.56 -12.42 6.09
CA GLY A 93 -16.90 -13.64 6.81
C GLY A 93 -16.09 -14.89 6.42
N ASP A 94 -15.03 -14.73 5.63
CA ASP A 94 -14.19 -15.83 5.13
C ASP A 94 -12.94 -16.10 6.00
N VAL A 95 -12.71 -15.29 7.03
CA VAL A 95 -11.57 -15.40 7.97
C VAL A 95 -12.01 -15.73 9.39
N GLU A 96 -11.10 -16.32 10.16
CA GLU A 96 -11.22 -16.57 11.60
C GLU A 96 -9.91 -16.20 12.31
N GLU A 97 -10.00 -15.87 13.60
CA GLU A 97 -8.81 -15.66 14.42
C GLU A 97 -8.01 -16.96 14.61
N TYR A 98 -6.69 -16.83 14.65
CA TYR A 98 -5.76 -17.93 14.73
C TYR A 98 -4.72 -17.68 15.83
N ASP A 99 -4.81 -18.47 16.90
CA ASP A 99 -3.84 -18.40 18.01
C ASP A 99 -2.68 -19.41 17.88
N GLY A 100 -2.71 -20.32 16.90
CA GLY A 100 -1.77 -21.45 16.84
C GLY A 100 -0.30 -21.06 16.68
N TYR A 101 -0.01 -19.81 16.31
CA TYR A 101 1.36 -19.31 16.21
C TYR A 101 1.83 -18.52 17.45
N ARG A 102 0.90 -18.08 18.32
CA ARG A 102 1.23 -17.41 19.59
C ARG A 102 1.77 -18.39 20.63
N SER A 103 1.26 -19.62 20.65
CA SER A 103 1.62 -20.65 21.63
C SER A 103 3.05 -21.20 21.51
N ALA A 104 3.73 -21.01 20.37
CA ALA A 104 5.10 -21.46 20.16
C ALA A 104 6.17 -20.42 20.59
N ARG A 105 5.76 -19.27 21.14
CA ARG A 105 6.68 -18.17 21.48
C ARG A 105 7.04 -18.16 22.97
N VAL A 106 8.34 -18.12 23.26
CA VAL A 106 8.85 -17.51 24.50
C VAL A 106 8.85 -16.01 24.25
N GLU A 107 7.74 -15.33 24.49
CA GLU A 107 7.79 -13.87 24.63
C GLU A 107 8.73 -13.57 25.81
N ASP A 108 9.74 -12.73 25.61
CA ASP A 108 10.50 -12.20 26.72
C ASP A 108 9.56 -11.29 27.53
N ARG A 109 8.94 -11.87 28.56
CA ARG A 109 7.98 -11.20 29.42
C ARG A 109 8.61 -10.01 30.15
N ASN A 110 9.95 -9.93 30.19
CA ASN A 110 10.70 -8.87 30.85
C ASN A 110 10.95 -7.64 29.96
N LYS A 111 10.64 -7.69 28.64
CA LYS A 111 10.73 -6.49 27.78
C LYS A 111 9.60 -5.49 28.11
N PRO A 112 9.91 -4.19 28.30
CA PRO A 112 8.92 -3.13 28.48
C PRO A 112 7.86 -3.12 27.36
N GLU A 113 6.62 -2.75 27.67
CA GLU A 113 5.51 -2.81 26.70
C GLU A 113 5.73 -1.90 25.48
N ASP A 114 6.32 -0.72 25.66
CA ASP A 114 6.67 0.22 24.58
C ASP A 114 7.76 -0.29 23.61
N SER A 115 8.49 -1.34 24.00
CA SER A 115 9.50 -2.00 23.17
C SER A 115 8.92 -3.15 22.33
N LYS A 116 7.61 -3.41 22.41
CA LYS A 116 6.93 -4.46 21.66
C LYS A 116 6.11 -3.85 20.52
N PRO A 117 6.07 -4.50 19.35
CA PRO A 117 5.27 -3.99 18.25
C PRO A 117 3.75 -4.08 18.57
N PRO A 118 2.93 -3.26 17.90
CA PRO A 118 1.48 -3.24 18.09
C PRO A 118 0.85 -4.63 17.90
N LYS A 119 0.03 -5.07 18.85
CA LYS A 119 -0.72 -6.33 18.73
C LYS A 119 -1.89 -6.17 17.77
N ARG A 120 -2.01 -7.12 16.83
CA ARG A 120 -3.16 -7.29 15.93
C ARG A 120 -3.74 -8.70 16.08
N PRO A 121 -5.05 -8.90 15.85
CA PRO A 121 -5.59 -10.25 15.70
C PRO A 121 -4.91 -10.91 14.49
N ILE A 122 -4.43 -12.13 14.68
CA ILE A 122 -3.86 -12.93 13.58
C ILE A 122 -5.02 -13.69 12.96
N LEU A 123 -5.21 -13.51 11.66
CA LEU A 123 -6.30 -14.08 10.89
C LEU A 123 -5.79 -15.20 9.98
N ARG A 124 -6.64 -16.19 9.77
CA ARG A 124 -6.48 -17.20 8.70
C ARG A 124 -7.80 -17.39 7.96
N ALA A 125 -7.74 -17.98 6.78
CA ALA A 125 -8.96 -18.39 6.07
C ALA A 125 -9.68 -19.50 6.88
N LYS A 126 -11.01 -19.41 6.96
CA LYS A 126 -11.83 -20.51 7.49
C LYS A 126 -11.65 -21.77 6.64
N SER A 127 -11.87 -22.92 7.24
CA SER A 127 -11.84 -24.20 6.51
C SER A 127 -12.76 -24.15 5.28
N GLY A 128 -12.23 -24.58 4.12
CA GLY A 128 -12.95 -24.55 2.84
C GLY A 128 -13.11 -23.17 2.19
N LYS A 129 -12.57 -22.10 2.78
CA LYS A 129 -12.58 -20.74 2.21
C LYS A 129 -11.23 -20.39 1.59
N CYS A 130 -11.25 -19.51 0.58
CA CYS A 130 -10.06 -18.93 -0.03
C CYS A 130 -10.20 -17.41 -0.02
N VAL A 131 -9.18 -16.72 0.48
CA VAL A 131 -9.24 -15.28 0.78
C VAL A 131 -8.49 -14.43 -0.24
N THR A 132 -7.98 -15.03 -1.32
CA THR A 132 -7.15 -14.31 -2.29
C THR A 132 -7.99 -13.44 -3.22
N GLN A 133 -7.42 -12.32 -3.66
CA GLN A 133 -8.07 -11.43 -4.63
C GLN A 133 -8.37 -12.15 -5.96
N MET A 134 -7.48 -13.07 -6.39
CA MET A 134 -7.73 -13.89 -7.58
C MET A 134 -8.94 -14.81 -7.41
N HIS A 135 -9.15 -15.38 -6.22
CA HIS A 135 -10.32 -16.22 -5.94
C HIS A 135 -11.62 -15.43 -6.06
N TYR A 136 -11.70 -14.26 -5.40
CA TYR A 136 -12.85 -13.38 -5.51
C TYR A 136 -13.08 -12.93 -6.95
N ALA A 137 -12.02 -12.52 -7.65
CA ALA A 137 -12.10 -12.08 -9.03
C ALA A 137 -12.68 -13.15 -9.97
N LYS A 138 -12.20 -14.40 -9.86
CA LYS A 138 -12.72 -15.53 -10.67
C LYS A 138 -14.17 -15.89 -10.36
N LYS A 139 -14.66 -15.58 -9.16
CA LYS A 139 -16.07 -15.72 -8.77
C LYS A 139 -16.96 -14.55 -9.23
N GLY A 140 -16.41 -13.56 -9.95
CA GLY A 140 -17.16 -12.37 -10.34
C GLY A 140 -17.38 -11.38 -9.18
N ILE A 141 -16.68 -11.56 -8.06
CA ILE A 141 -16.80 -10.69 -6.89
C ILE A 141 -15.80 -9.55 -7.03
N ILE A 142 -16.29 -8.32 -6.93
CA ILE A 142 -15.47 -7.13 -6.78
C ILE A 142 -15.29 -6.88 -5.28
N THR A 143 -14.06 -6.69 -4.81
CA THR A 143 -13.76 -6.45 -3.39
C THR A 143 -13.56 -4.95 -3.11
N PRO A 144 -13.61 -4.52 -1.84
CA PRO A 144 -13.19 -3.17 -1.44
C PRO A 144 -11.81 -2.79 -1.97
N GLU A 145 -10.85 -3.74 -2.01
CA GLU A 145 -9.53 -3.45 -2.58
C GLU A 145 -9.58 -3.20 -4.09
N MET A 146 -10.42 -3.91 -4.84
CA MET A 146 -10.57 -3.68 -6.29
C MET A 146 -11.20 -2.32 -6.59
N GLU A 147 -12.18 -1.88 -5.80
CA GLU A 147 -12.75 -0.53 -5.91
C GLU A 147 -11.73 0.55 -5.53
N PHE A 148 -11.01 0.34 -4.43
CA PHE A 148 -9.96 1.24 -3.96
C PHE A 148 -8.90 1.50 -5.05
N VAL A 149 -8.34 0.44 -5.64
CA VAL A 149 -7.31 0.59 -6.68
C VAL A 149 -7.87 1.16 -7.97
N ALA A 150 -9.14 0.91 -8.32
CA ALA A 150 -9.76 1.54 -9.49
C ALA A 150 -9.82 3.07 -9.34
N ILE A 151 -10.21 3.57 -8.16
CA ILE A 151 -10.22 5.00 -7.87
C ILE A 151 -8.79 5.57 -7.89
N ARG A 152 -7.85 4.84 -7.26
CA ARG A 152 -6.43 5.25 -7.15
C ARG A 152 -5.75 5.38 -8.51
N GLU A 153 -5.98 4.43 -9.42
CA GLU A 153 -5.42 4.43 -10.77
C GLU A 153 -5.99 5.51 -11.68
N ASN A 154 -7.19 6.00 -11.40
CA ASN A 154 -7.75 7.14 -12.11
C ASN A 154 -7.24 8.50 -11.58
N LEU A 155 -6.43 8.52 -10.52
CA LEU A 155 -6.08 9.74 -9.78
C LEU A 155 -7.33 10.50 -9.31
N GLY A 156 -8.41 9.80 -8.99
CA GLY A 156 -9.68 10.43 -8.60
C GLY A 156 -10.28 11.35 -9.68
N ARG A 157 -9.89 11.19 -10.95
CA ARG A 157 -10.33 12.02 -12.09
C ARG A 157 -11.75 11.68 -12.57
N GLN A 158 -12.63 11.16 -11.72
CA GLN A 158 -13.98 10.80 -12.15
C GLN A 158 -14.75 12.02 -12.69
N ILE A 159 -14.73 13.12 -11.95
CA ILE A 159 -15.31 14.40 -12.38
C ILE A 159 -14.62 14.94 -13.63
N ALA A 160 -13.28 14.86 -13.71
CA ALA A 160 -12.53 15.32 -14.88
C ALA A 160 -12.81 14.46 -16.13
N PHE A 161 -13.04 13.16 -15.97
CA PHE A 161 -13.43 12.25 -17.06
C PHE A 161 -14.85 12.56 -17.56
N GLU A 162 -15.78 12.85 -16.65
CA GLU A 162 -17.14 13.28 -16.99
C GLU A 162 -17.15 14.64 -17.70
N LEU A 163 -16.32 15.59 -17.25
CA LEU A 163 -16.12 16.89 -17.91
C LEU A 163 -15.46 16.73 -19.28
N LEU A 164 -14.44 15.88 -19.42
CA LEU A 164 -13.81 15.54 -20.71
C LEU A 164 -14.76 14.92 -21.73
N GLN A 165 -15.74 14.13 -21.28
CA GLN A 165 -16.76 13.58 -22.19
C GLN A 165 -17.75 14.65 -22.67
N LYS A 166 -18.01 15.67 -21.85
CA LYS A 166 -18.92 16.78 -22.20
C LYS A 166 -18.23 17.87 -23.02
N GLU A 167 -16.98 18.18 -22.68
CA GLU A 167 -16.11 19.11 -23.38
C GLU A 167 -15.05 18.31 -24.15
N ALA A 168 -15.45 17.72 -25.27
CA ALA A 168 -14.51 17.18 -26.25
C ALA A 168 -13.76 18.33 -26.96
N GLY A 169 -13.00 19.12 -26.19
CA GLY A 169 -12.10 20.13 -26.70
C GLY A 169 -10.78 19.48 -27.11
N ASN A 170 -10.43 19.56 -28.40
CA ASN A 170 -9.14 19.14 -28.95
C ASN A 170 -7.96 20.03 -28.49
N ASP A 171 -8.10 20.75 -27.37
CA ASP A 171 -7.05 21.62 -26.87
C ASP A 171 -5.93 20.78 -26.25
N ARG A 172 -4.79 20.74 -26.96
CA ARG A 172 -3.56 20.06 -26.53
C ARG A 172 -2.97 20.68 -25.27
N SER A 173 -3.38 21.90 -24.91
CA SER A 173 -2.93 22.64 -23.73
C SER A 173 -3.70 22.26 -22.47
N SER A 174 -4.78 21.47 -22.59
CA SER A 174 -5.55 20.99 -21.45
C SER A 174 -4.74 20.01 -20.60
N LEU A 175 -4.75 20.19 -19.27
CA LEU A 175 -4.19 19.21 -18.31
C LEU A 175 -4.87 17.83 -18.41
N TYR A 176 -6.03 17.77 -19.06
CA TYR A 176 -6.79 16.56 -19.28
C TYR A 176 -6.51 15.91 -20.65
N HIS A 177 -5.68 16.53 -21.48
CA HIS A 177 -5.21 15.94 -22.73
C HIS A 177 -4.18 14.85 -22.44
N GLN A 178 -4.49 13.62 -22.85
CA GLN A 178 -3.56 12.49 -22.78
C GLN A 178 -2.98 12.20 -24.17
N HIS A 179 -1.65 12.25 -24.30
CA HIS A 179 -0.98 11.79 -25.51
C HIS A 179 -1.24 10.29 -25.74
N VAL A 180 -1.49 9.90 -26.99
CA VAL A 180 -1.81 8.51 -27.37
C VAL A 180 -0.71 7.54 -26.96
N GLY A 181 0.55 7.96 -27.05
CA GLY A 181 1.71 7.11 -26.75
C GLY A 181 1.78 5.86 -27.62
N GLN A 182 2.67 4.93 -27.25
CA GLN A 182 2.76 3.59 -27.82
C GLN A 182 2.83 2.58 -26.68
N SER A 183 1.82 1.71 -26.57
CA SER A 183 1.68 0.75 -25.48
C SER A 183 2.16 -0.67 -25.83
N PHE A 184 2.58 -0.88 -27.09
CA PHE A 184 2.99 -2.18 -27.65
C PHE A 184 1.92 -3.27 -27.48
N GLY A 185 0.64 -2.91 -27.69
CA GLY A 185 -0.50 -3.81 -27.58
C GLY A 185 -1.06 -4.00 -26.16
N ALA A 186 -0.69 -3.14 -25.19
CA ALA A 186 -1.34 -3.14 -23.89
C ALA A 186 -2.80 -2.63 -24.01
N SER A 187 -3.68 -3.13 -23.15
CA SER A 187 -5.11 -2.79 -23.14
C SER A 187 -5.39 -1.79 -22.02
N ILE A 188 -4.76 -0.61 -22.07
CA ILE A 188 -4.90 0.44 -21.05
C ILE A 188 -6.23 1.17 -21.30
N PRO A 189 -7.19 1.14 -20.37
CA PRO A 189 -8.46 1.84 -20.56
C PRO A 189 -8.28 3.34 -20.36
N LYS A 190 -9.19 4.15 -20.95
CA LYS A 190 -9.25 5.60 -20.65
C LYS A 190 -9.65 5.88 -19.19
N PHE A 191 -10.42 4.96 -18.60
CA PHE A 191 -10.89 5.03 -17.23
C PHE A 191 -10.88 3.63 -16.62
N VAL A 192 -10.27 3.48 -15.45
CA VAL A 192 -10.15 2.20 -14.74
C VAL A 192 -11.41 1.96 -13.92
N THR A 193 -12.20 0.94 -14.25
CA THR A 193 -13.38 0.57 -13.44
C THR A 193 -13.04 -0.57 -12.47
N PRO A 194 -13.79 -0.72 -11.36
CA PRO A 194 -13.62 -1.87 -10.47
C PRO A 194 -13.81 -3.22 -11.19
N GLU A 195 -14.70 -3.26 -12.19
CA GLU A 195 -14.90 -4.45 -13.03
C GLU A 195 -13.69 -4.73 -13.94
N PHE A 196 -13.06 -3.69 -14.51
CA PHE A 196 -11.82 -3.87 -15.27
C PHE A 196 -10.69 -4.44 -14.39
N VAL A 197 -10.54 -3.89 -13.18
CA VAL A 197 -9.60 -4.41 -12.17
C VAL A 197 -9.86 -5.89 -11.90
N ARG A 198 -11.12 -6.26 -11.61
CA ARG A 198 -11.51 -7.65 -11.38
C ARG A 198 -11.15 -8.55 -12.56
N GLN A 199 -11.41 -8.13 -13.80
CA GLN A 199 -11.08 -8.89 -15.01
C GLN A 199 -9.57 -9.13 -15.16
N GLU A 200 -8.74 -8.11 -14.92
CA GLU A 200 -7.27 -8.23 -14.98
C GLU A 200 -6.73 -9.20 -13.92
N VAL A 201 -7.29 -9.14 -12.70
CA VAL A 201 -6.92 -10.03 -11.61
C VAL A 201 -7.38 -11.47 -11.88
N ALA A 202 -8.60 -11.66 -12.39
CA ALA A 202 -9.15 -12.98 -12.69
C ALA A 202 -8.33 -13.74 -13.75
N ARG A 203 -7.80 -13.02 -14.74
CA ARG A 203 -6.96 -13.56 -15.83
C ARG A 203 -5.47 -13.60 -15.51
N GLY A 204 -5.07 -13.23 -14.28
CA GLY A 204 -3.68 -13.28 -13.82
C GLY A 204 -2.75 -12.26 -14.49
N ARG A 205 -3.29 -11.19 -15.09
CA ARG A 205 -2.50 -10.10 -15.70
C ARG A 205 -2.22 -8.94 -14.76
N ALA A 206 -2.88 -8.93 -13.59
CA ALA A 206 -2.60 -8.01 -12.51
C ALA A 206 -2.80 -8.67 -11.15
N ILE A 207 -2.17 -8.11 -10.12
CA ILE A 207 -2.27 -8.58 -8.74
C ILE A 207 -2.49 -7.41 -7.77
N ILE A 208 -3.15 -7.70 -6.65
CA ILE A 208 -3.31 -6.78 -5.51
C ILE A 208 -2.68 -7.45 -4.28
N PRO A 209 -1.40 -7.18 -3.96
CA PRO A 209 -0.71 -7.77 -2.82
C PRO A 209 -1.32 -7.24 -1.52
N SER A 210 -2.18 -8.05 -0.89
CA SER A 210 -3.09 -7.58 0.16
C SER A 210 -3.31 -8.68 1.21
N ASN A 211 -2.24 -9.10 1.89
CA ASN A 211 -2.33 -10.09 2.97
C ASN A 211 -3.40 -9.66 4.00
N ILE A 212 -4.21 -10.60 4.47
CA ILE A 212 -5.27 -10.37 5.47
C ILE A 212 -4.70 -9.93 6.83
N ASN A 213 -3.43 -10.22 7.09
CA ASN A 213 -2.71 -9.81 8.31
C ASN A 213 -1.91 -8.51 8.14
N HIS A 214 -2.10 -7.78 7.03
CA HIS A 214 -1.58 -6.42 6.85
C HIS A 214 -2.72 -5.44 6.58
N PRO A 215 -3.61 -5.22 7.58
CA PRO A 215 -4.76 -4.34 7.42
C PRO A 215 -4.40 -2.85 7.33
N GLU A 216 -3.18 -2.47 7.69
CA GLU A 216 -2.67 -1.10 7.61
C GLU A 216 -2.35 -0.64 6.18
N SER A 217 -2.09 -1.57 5.25
CA SER A 217 -1.70 -1.22 3.89
C SER A 217 -2.86 -0.65 3.07
N GLU A 218 -2.63 0.51 2.45
CA GLU A 218 -3.50 1.09 1.43
C GLU A 218 -3.38 0.29 0.13
N PRO A 219 -4.47 -0.31 -0.39
CA PRO A 219 -4.38 -1.18 -1.57
C PRO A 219 -3.78 -0.50 -2.80
N MET A 220 -3.00 -1.27 -3.56
CA MET A 220 -2.44 -0.89 -4.84
C MET A 220 -2.45 -2.08 -5.80
N ILE A 221 -2.35 -1.82 -7.10
CA ILE A 221 -2.40 -2.85 -8.14
C ILE A 221 -1.14 -2.82 -9.00
N ILE A 222 -0.63 -4.02 -9.30
CA ILE A 222 0.52 -4.24 -10.18
C ILE A 222 0.05 -4.98 -11.41
N GLY A 223 0.24 -4.40 -12.58
CA GLY A 223 -0.09 -5.02 -13.87
C GLY A 223 0.20 -4.10 -15.04
N ARG A 224 0.37 -4.67 -16.24
CA ARG A 224 0.78 -3.94 -17.46
C ARG A 224 -0.16 -2.79 -17.86
N ASN A 225 -1.44 -2.90 -17.49
CA ASN A 225 -2.48 -1.96 -17.90
C ASN A 225 -2.73 -0.83 -16.89
N PHE A 226 -1.87 -0.70 -15.88
CA PHE A 226 -1.96 0.24 -14.78
C PHE A 226 -0.73 1.15 -14.76
N LEU A 227 -0.71 2.15 -13.88
CA LEU A 227 0.50 2.95 -13.64
C LEU A 227 1.68 2.02 -13.31
N VAL A 228 2.86 2.31 -13.85
CA VAL A 228 4.08 1.58 -13.48
C VAL A 228 4.36 1.81 -12.00
N LYS A 229 4.69 0.73 -11.29
CA LYS A 229 4.94 0.74 -9.85
C LYS A 229 6.41 0.50 -9.57
N ILE A 230 6.93 1.11 -8.51
CA ILE A 230 8.33 0.99 -8.10
C ILE A 230 8.45 0.39 -6.69
N ASN A 231 9.53 -0.36 -6.48
CA ASN A 231 9.83 -1.00 -5.20
C ASN A 231 11.11 -0.40 -4.60
N ALA A 232 11.12 -0.21 -3.28
CA ALA A 232 12.34 0.10 -2.54
C ALA A 232 12.76 -1.08 -1.66
N ASN A 233 14.05 -1.41 -1.66
CA ASN A 233 14.60 -2.42 -0.76
C ASN A 233 15.16 -1.75 0.49
N ILE A 234 14.77 -2.27 1.65
CA ILE A 234 15.33 -1.92 2.96
C ILE A 234 15.84 -3.19 3.63
N GLY A 235 16.26 -3.09 4.88
CA GLY A 235 16.71 -4.23 5.66
C GLY A 235 17.96 -3.90 6.46
N ASN A 236 18.06 -4.58 7.60
CA ASN A 236 19.25 -4.51 8.44
C ASN A 236 20.34 -5.43 7.89
N SER A 237 21.58 -5.14 8.27
CA SER A 237 22.70 -6.06 8.06
C SER A 237 23.25 -6.49 9.42
N ALA A 238 23.97 -7.61 9.46
CA ALA A 238 24.65 -8.09 10.67
C ALA A 238 25.60 -7.06 11.31
N VAL A 239 25.95 -5.98 10.61
CA VAL A 239 26.94 -4.98 11.01
C VAL A 239 26.31 -3.66 11.47
N ALA A 240 25.08 -3.32 11.03
CA ALA A 240 24.40 -2.08 11.44
C ALA A 240 22.89 -2.11 11.09
N SER A 241 22.05 -1.77 12.08
CA SER A 241 20.86 -0.90 12.03
C SER A 241 19.93 -1.20 13.22
N SER A 242 19.19 -0.19 13.72
CA SER A 242 18.15 -0.36 14.76
C SER A 242 16.76 -0.53 14.14
N ILE A 243 15.79 -0.99 14.94
CA ILE A 243 14.38 -1.11 14.51
C ILE A 243 13.84 0.24 14.02
N GLU A 244 14.15 1.31 14.74
CA GLU A 244 13.71 2.67 14.42
C GLU A 244 14.26 3.15 13.07
N GLU A 245 15.51 2.84 12.77
CA GLU A 245 16.14 3.17 11.49
C GLU A 245 15.49 2.41 10.33
N GLU A 246 15.13 1.13 10.50
CA GLU A 246 14.45 0.35 9.46
C GLU A 246 13.04 0.87 9.18
N VAL A 247 12.30 1.22 10.22
CA VAL A 247 10.99 1.88 10.08
C VAL A 247 11.16 3.23 9.39
N GLU A 248 12.17 4.02 9.75
CA GLU A 248 12.43 5.31 9.12
C GLU A 248 12.83 5.17 7.64
N LYS A 249 13.62 4.17 7.26
CA LYS A 249 13.93 3.87 5.85
C LYS A 249 12.67 3.54 5.05
N MET A 250 11.76 2.74 5.61
CA MET A 250 10.46 2.44 4.99
C MET A 250 9.63 3.72 4.78
N ARG A 251 9.53 4.56 5.83
CA ARG A 251 8.78 5.83 5.78
C ARG A 251 9.37 6.79 4.77
N TRP A 252 10.69 6.87 4.72
CA TRP A 252 11.40 7.69 3.75
C TRP A 252 11.18 7.21 2.31
N ALA A 253 11.27 5.90 2.06
CA ALA A 253 11.03 5.33 0.75
C ALA A 253 9.60 5.61 0.26
N THR A 254 8.60 5.37 1.10
CA THR A 254 7.18 5.61 0.78
C THR A 254 6.86 7.10 0.63
N LEU A 255 7.50 7.97 1.42
CA LEU A 255 7.41 9.42 1.25
C LEU A 255 7.77 9.81 -0.18
N TRP A 256 8.87 9.29 -0.72
CA TRP A 256 9.36 9.64 -2.06
C TRP A 256 8.76 8.82 -3.21
N GLY A 257 7.72 8.03 -2.96
CA GLY A 257 6.95 7.37 -4.02
C GLY A 257 7.20 5.88 -4.19
N ALA A 258 7.87 5.19 -3.26
CA ALA A 258 7.90 3.73 -3.29
C ALA A 258 6.49 3.17 -3.16
N ASP A 259 6.06 2.36 -4.13
CA ASP A 259 4.72 1.74 -4.16
C ASP A 259 4.66 0.43 -3.35
N THR A 260 5.81 -0.23 -3.22
CA THR A 260 6.04 -1.38 -2.36
C THR A 260 7.40 -1.27 -1.70
N VAL A 261 7.57 -1.95 -0.58
CA VAL A 261 8.87 -2.05 0.11
C VAL A 261 9.19 -3.51 0.35
N MET A 262 10.42 -3.93 0.10
CA MET A 262 10.89 -5.26 0.51
C MET A 262 11.84 -5.15 1.70
N ASP A 263 11.55 -5.92 2.75
CA ASP A 263 12.47 -6.14 3.85
C ASP A 263 13.42 -7.29 3.48
N LEU A 264 14.68 -6.94 3.22
CA LEU A 264 15.76 -7.86 2.89
C LEU A 264 16.74 -8.03 4.07
N SER A 265 16.27 -7.78 5.29
CA SER A 265 17.03 -7.96 6.53
C SER A 265 17.70 -9.33 6.60
N THR A 266 18.93 -9.35 7.09
CA THR A 266 19.72 -10.56 7.36
C THR A 266 20.32 -10.51 8.77
N GLY A 267 20.64 -11.67 9.36
CA GLY A 267 21.15 -11.74 10.73
C GLY A 267 20.07 -11.80 11.82
N LYS A 268 20.34 -11.17 12.96
CA LYS A 268 19.50 -11.30 14.17
C LYS A 268 18.24 -10.42 14.10
N ASN A 269 17.19 -10.85 14.79
CA ASN A 269 15.95 -10.10 15.01
C ASN A 269 15.13 -9.75 13.76
N ILE A 270 15.35 -10.42 12.62
CA ILE A 270 14.59 -10.21 11.35
C ILE A 270 13.09 -10.09 11.62
N ARG A 271 12.54 -11.04 12.37
CA ARG A 271 11.11 -11.09 12.70
C ARG A 271 10.61 -9.86 13.47
N GLU A 272 11.34 -9.45 14.51
CA GLU A 272 10.94 -8.32 15.36
C GLU A 272 10.95 -7.03 14.54
N THR A 273 12.03 -6.78 13.82
CA THR A 273 12.17 -5.67 12.86
C THR A 273 11.04 -5.66 11.83
N ARG A 274 10.75 -6.82 11.23
CA ARG A 274 9.71 -6.95 10.21
C ARG A 274 8.32 -6.64 10.75
N GLU A 275 8.00 -7.08 11.96
CA GLU A 275 6.71 -6.77 12.59
C GLU A 275 6.55 -5.26 12.77
N TRP A 276 7.59 -4.56 13.24
CA TRP A 276 7.61 -3.10 13.33
C TRP A 276 7.40 -2.42 11.97
N ILE A 277 8.06 -2.90 10.91
CA ILE A 277 7.90 -2.40 9.55
C ILE A 277 6.45 -2.58 9.07
N ILE A 278 5.90 -3.81 9.17
CA ILE A 278 4.56 -4.12 8.66
C ILE A 278 3.50 -3.28 9.37
N ARG A 279 3.55 -3.18 10.71
CA ARG A 279 2.59 -2.38 11.49
C ARG A 279 2.64 -0.89 11.18
N ASN A 280 3.74 -0.40 10.62
CA ASN A 280 3.93 1.01 10.27
C ASN A 280 3.87 1.30 8.76
N SER A 281 3.77 0.27 7.93
CA SER A 281 3.82 0.42 6.47
C SER A 281 2.43 0.63 5.86
N PRO A 282 2.22 1.75 5.13
CA PRO A 282 1.01 1.95 4.33
C PRO A 282 1.06 1.20 2.99
N VAL A 283 2.21 0.64 2.61
CA VAL A 283 2.40 -0.06 1.33
C VAL A 283 2.63 -1.55 1.54
N PRO A 284 2.39 -2.40 0.52
CA PRO A 284 2.70 -3.83 0.58
C PRO A 284 4.16 -4.07 0.95
N ILE A 285 4.37 -5.00 1.89
CA ILE A 285 5.71 -5.47 2.29
C ILE A 285 6.01 -6.82 1.64
N GLY A 286 7.13 -6.90 0.92
CA GLY A 286 7.68 -8.15 0.41
C GLY A 286 8.88 -8.63 1.24
N THR A 287 9.17 -9.93 1.15
CA THR A 287 10.32 -10.57 1.80
C THR A 287 10.91 -11.63 0.87
N VAL A 288 12.08 -12.13 1.21
CA VAL A 288 12.64 -13.35 0.64
C VAL A 288 12.74 -14.39 1.76
N PRO A 289 11.74 -15.29 1.92
CA PRO A 289 11.64 -16.18 3.08
C PRO A 289 12.88 -17.06 3.31
N ILE A 290 13.66 -17.34 2.27
CA ILE A 290 14.87 -18.15 2.38
C ILE A 290 15.96 -17.48 3.22
N TYR A 291 15.98 -16.15 3.33
CA TYR A 291 16.99 -15.43 4.13
C TYR A 291 16.79 -15.72 5.61
N GLU A 292 15.55 -15.66 6.09
CA GLU A 292 15.22 -16.02 7.46
C GLU A 292 15.36 -17.53 7.72
N ALA A 293 14.97 -18.37 6.76
CA ALA A 293 15.17 -19.82 6.87
C ALA A 293 16.66 -20.19 7.01
N LEU A 294 17.54 -19.49 6.28
CA LEU A 294 18.99 -19.67 6.34
C LEU A 294 19.56 -19.24 7.71
N GLU A 295 19.06 -18.15 8.28
CA GLU A 295 19.44 -17.73 9.64
C GLU A 295 19.02 -18.75 10.71
N LYS A 296 17.84 -19.38 10.56
CA LYS A 296 17.36 -20.43 11.48
C LYS A 296 18.28 -21.65 11.53
N VAL A 297 19.05 -21.90 10.47
CA VAL A 297 20.06 -22.98 10.39
C VAL A 297 21.49 -22.49 10.60
N GLY A 298 21.66 -21.28 11.14
CA GLY A 298 22.99 -20.72 11.45
C GLY A 298 23.84 -20.44 10.20
N GLY A 299 23.21 -20.12 9.07
CA GLY A 299 23.91 -19.76 7.84
C GLY A 299 24.41 -20.95 7.00
N LYS A 300 24.00 -22.19 7.30
CA LYS A 300 24.42 -23.41 6.59
C LYS A 300 23.37 -23.84 5.57
N PRO A 301 23.57 -23.62 4.26
CA PRO A 301 22.57 -23.95 3.25
C PRO A 301 22.21 -25.44 3.19
N GLU A 302 23.16 -26.32 3.50
CA GLU A 302 22.98 -27.78 3.52
C GLU A 302 22.03 -28.29 4.62
N GLU A 303 21.78 -27.47 5.65
CA GLU A 303 20.86 -27.78 6.76
C GLU A 303 19.42 -27.32 6.48
N LEU A 304 19.17 -26.67 5.33
CA LEU A 304 17.83 -26.23 4.96
C LEU A 304 16.92 -27.43 4.67
N THR A 305 15.77 -27.45 5.34
CA THR A 305 14.73 -28.46 5.15
C THR A 305 13.40 -27.81 4.79
N TRP A 306 12.48 -28.62 4.25
CA TRP A 306 11.11 -28.16 3.98
C TRP A 306 10.42 -27.67 5.24
N GLU A 307 10.60 -28.36 6.37
CA GLU A 307 9.99 -28.02 7.65
C GLU A 307 10.38 -26.60 8.10
N ILE A 308 11.66 -26.27 8.00
CA ILE A 308 12.18 -24.94 8.35
C ILE A 308 11.61 -23.87 7.42
N TYR A 309 11.58 -24.15 6.11
CA TYR A 309 11.03 -23.21 5.13
C TYR A 309 9.53 -23.00 5.32
N ARG A 310 8.76 -24.08 5.51
CA ARG A 310 7.31 -24.05 5.80
C ARG A 310 7.02 -23.22 7.04
N ASP A 311 7.74 -23.44 8.12
CA ASP A 311 7.54 -22.72 9.38
C ASP A 311 7.89 -21.23 9.23
N THR A 312 8.82 -20.90 8.33
CA THR A 312 9.16 -19.52 7.94
C THR A 312 8.12 -18.87 7.03
N LEU A 313 7.41 -19.64 6.21
CA LEU A 313 6.31 -19.11 5.39
C LEU A 313 5.04 -18.83 6.21
N ILE A 314 4.82 -19.59 7.29
CA ILE A 314 3.68 -19.39 8.21
C ILE A 314 3.94 -18.22 9.16
N GLU A 315 5.21 -17.92 9.44
CA GLU A 315 5.70 -16.82 10.29
C GLU A 315 5.42 -15.42 9.73
#